data_AF-A0A097EEL1-F1
#
_entry.id   AF-A0A097EEL1-F1
#
_cell.length_a   1.000
_cell.length_b   1.000
_cell.length_c   1.000
_cell.angle_alpha   90.00
_cell.angle_beta   90.00
_cell.angle_gamma   90.00
#
_symmetry.space_group_name_H-M   'P 1'
#
loop_
_entity.id
_entity.type
_entity.pdbx_description
1 polymer ?
#
loop_
_entity_poly.entity_id
_entity_poly.type
_entity_poly.pdbx_seq_one_letter_code
_entity_poly.pdbx_strand_id
1 'polypeptide(L)'
;MFRPILIGAALIAAPVVAQTTPTPPTPTEQRDDAVAAETAPEVAAANRQVGAVASFDNGAVTAVNAANEARYQADVRRYRAAMRARRHTIAADAALQSDRERAYAMAMADWRDQVAACKRGRTRACRMPSPNPANYM
;
A
#
# COMPACT_ATOMS: atom_id res chain seq x y z
N MET A 1 21.91 82.04 -37.17
CA MET A 1 22.75 83.18 -36.73
C MET A 1 23.04 83.03 -35.24
N PHE A 2 24.32 83.01 -34.88
CA PHE A 2 24.94 83.28 -33.57
C PHE A 2 24.49 82.52 -32.28
N ARG A 3 25.47 81.79 -31.71
CA ARG A 3 25.64 81.49 -30.26
C ARG A 3 26.17 82.73 -29.52
N PRO A 4 25.92 82.95 -28.20
CA PRO A 4 26.72 82.36 -27.08
C PRO A 4 25.91 82.03 -25.78
N ILE A 5 26.22 80.96 -25.02
CA ILE A 5 27.05 80.77 -23.78
C ILE A 5 26.63 81.58 -22.52
N LEU A 6 26.35 80.87 -21.39
CA LEU A 6 26.89 81.02 -19.99
C LEU A 6 25.91 80.40 -18.96
N ILE A 7 26.14 79.18 -18.43
CA ILE A 7 26.78 78.77 -17.15
C ILE A 7 26.14 79.34 -15.87
N GLY A 8 25.70 78.45 -14.95
CA GLY A 8 25.39 78.84 -13.56
C GLY A 8 24.75 77.77 -12.66
N ALA A 9 25.60 76.92 -12.08
CA ALA A 9 25.49 76.17 -10.80
C ALA A 9 24.19 75.43 -10.41
N ALA A 10 24.32 74.09 -10.34
CA ALA A 10 23.36 73.16 -9.75
C ALA A 10 23.48 73.12 -8.21
N LEU A 11 22.35 73.19 -7.50
CA LEU A 11 22.19 72.75 -6.12
C LEU A 11 21.31 71.49 -6.12
N ILE A 12 21.97 70.33 -5.98
CA ILE A 12 21.31 69.03 -5.88
C ILE A 12 21.00 68.80 -4.40
N ALA A 13 19.71 68.79 -4.05
CA ALA A 13 19.24 68.31 -2.77
C ALA A 13 19.38 66.77 -2.73
N ALA A 14 20.27 66.26 -1.90
CA ALA A 14 20.44 64.83 -1.68
C ALA A 14 19.37 64.28 -0.70
N PRO A 15 18.91 63.04 -0.86
CA PRO A 15 17.90 62.43 0.01
C PRO A 15 18.52 62.05 1.36
N VAL A 16 17.81 62.34 2.45
CA VAL A 16 18.16 61.85 3.79
C VAL A 16 17.85 60.35 3.83
N VAL A 17 18.90 59.53 3.77
CA VAL A 17 18.83 58.12 4.10
C VAL A 17 18.90 58.02 5.63
N ALA A 18 17.80 57.64 6.28
CA ALA A 18 17.79 57.32 7.70
C ALA A 18 18.69 56.09 7.91
N GLN A 19 19.90 56.31 8.43
CA GLN A 19 20.80 55.24 8.84
C GLN A 19 20.24 54.65 10.14
N THR A 20 19.72 53.42 10.07
CA THR A 20 19.47 52.62 11.27
C THR A 20 20.82 52.23 11.85
N THR A 21 21.40 53.09 12.68
CA THR A 21 22.54 52.72 13.52
C THR A 21 22.08 51.58 14.44
N PRO A 22 22.74 50.41 14.43
CA PRO A 22 22.43 49.35 15.37
C PRO A 22 22.61 49.90 16.78
N THR A 23 21.56 49.80 17.59
CA THR A 23 21.60 50.16 19.01
C THR A 23 22.69 49.30 19.66
N PRO A 24 23.59 49.90 20.47
CA PRO A 24 24.60 49.11 21.17
C PRO A 24 23.92 48.07 22.07
N PRO A 25 24.46 46.84 22.11
CA PRO A 25 23.84 45.77 22.87
C PRO A 25 23.78 46.15 24.34
N THR A 26 22.62 45.91 24.93
CA THR A 26 22.40 46.11 26.35
C THR A 26 23.34 45.21 27.17
N PRO A 27 23.67 45.57 28.42
CA PRO A 27 24.51 44.73 29.27
C PRO A 27 23.99 43.30 29.44
N THR A 28 22.68 43.10 29.35
CA THR A 28 22.03 41.78 29.37
C THR A 28 22.36 40.98 28.10
N GLU A 29 22.21 41.58 26.93
CA GLU A 29 22.55 40.93 25.64
C GLU A 29 24.03 40.54 25.58
N GLN A 30 24.93 41.40 26.07
CA GLN A 30 26.37 41.08 26.14
C GLN A 30 26.68 39.89 27.04
N ARG A 31 25.96 39.75 28.17
CA ARG A 31 26.10 38.62 29.08
C ARG A 31 25.56 37.33 28.46
N ASP A 32 24.41 37.41 27.82
CA ASP A 32 23.78 36.27 27.16
C ASP A 32 24.63 35.77 25.98
N ASP A 33 25.22 36.68 25.21
CA ASP A 33 26.17 36.36 24.13
C ASP A 33 27.44 35.69 24.67
N ALA A 34 27.97 36.15 25.81
CA ALA A 34 29.14 35.54 26.43
C ALA A 34 28.84 34.12 26.93
N VAL A 35 27.68 33.91 27.56
CA VAL A 35 27.23 32.57 28.00
C VAL A 35 26.96 31.66 26.80
N ALA A 36 26.37 32.20 25.72
CA ALA A 36 26.14 31.46 24.48
C ALA A 36 27.47 31.05 23.83
N ALA A 37 28.48 31.93 23.82
CA ALA A 37 29.81 31.62 23.31
C ALA A 37 30.53 30.55 24.14
N GLU A 38 30.39 30.60 25.47
CA GLU A 38 30.97 29.61 26.38
C GLU A 38 30.30 28.23 26.25
N THR A 39 28.98 28.19 26.09
CA THR A 39 28.19 26.94 26.01
C THR A 39 28.07 26.37 24.59
N ALA A 40 28.33 27.17 23.55
CA ALA A 40 28.29 26.76 22.14
C ALA A 40 29.03 25.45 21.82
N PRO A 41 30.28 25.20 22.27
CA PRO A 41 30.99 23.96 21.95
C PRO A 41 30.30 22.72 22.54
N GLU A 42 29.76 22.81 23.75
CA GLU A 42 29.05 21.70 24.41
C GLU A 42 27.71 21.41 23.75
N VAL A 43 26.93 22.46 23.43
CA VAL A 43 25.67 22.33 22.69
C VAL A 43 25.92 21.74 21.30
N ALA A 44 26.98 22.18 20.60
CA ALA A 44 27.36 21.62 19.31
C ALA A 44 27.78 20.14 19.43
N ALA A 45 28.47 19.75 20.50
CA ALA A 45 28.82 18.35 20.76
C ALA A 45 27.59 17.48 21.04
N ALA A 46 26.68 17.96 21.90
CA ALA A 46 25.42 17.29 22.20
C ALA A 46 24.55 17.12 20.94
N ASN A 47 24.44 18.16 20.10
CA ASN A 47 23.69 18.09 18.84
C ASN A 47 24.29 17.08 17.85
N ARG A 48 25.63 17.00 17.76
CA ARG A 48 26.29 15.96 16.95
C ARG A 48 25.98 14.56 17.47
N GLN A 49 25.97 14.37 18.79
CA GLN A 49 25.66 13.07 19.41
C GLN A 49 24.20 12.66 19.16
N VAL A 50 23.25 13.57 19.36
CA VAL A 50 21.82 13.33 19.07
C VAL A 50 21.61 13.03 17.59
N GLY A 51 22.26 13.78 16.69
CA GLY A 51 22.19 13.54 15.25
C GLY A 51 22.74 12.16 14.85
N ALA A 52 23.82 11.70 15.49
CA ALA A 52 24.38 10.38 15.26
C ALA A 52 23.44 9.25 15.71
N VAL A 53 22.83 9.37 16.90
CA VAL A 53 21.85 8.40 17.41
C VAL A 53 20.60 8.36 16.51
N ALA A 54 20.05 9.53 16.16
CA ALA A 54 18.88 9.61 15.29
C ALA A 54 19.15 9.00 13.89
N SER A 55 20.35 9.17 13.36
CA SER A 55 20.75 8.58 12.07
C SER A 55 20.83 7.05 12.15
N PHE A 56 21.37 6.51 13.24
CA PHE A 56 21.43 5.06 13.48
C PHE A 56 20.03 4.46 13.63
N ASP A 57 19.18 5.06 14.45
CA ASP A 57 17.80 4.60 14.69
C ASP A 57 16.97 4.65 13.40
N ASN A 58 17.08 5.73 12.62
CA ASN A 58 16.37 5.84 11.35
C ASN A 58 16.83 4.78 10.33
N GLY A 59 18.13 4.45 10.30
CA GLY A 59 18.65 3.36 9.48
C GLY A 59 18.08 1.99 9.87
N ALA A 60 18.02 1.69 11.17
CA ALA A 60 17.44 0.46 11.69
C ALA A 60 15.94 0.35 11.39
N VAL A 61 15.17 1.42 11.62
CA VAL A 61 13.73 1.48 11.32
C VAL A 61 13.48 1.30 9.82
N THR A 62 14.26 1.97 8.97
CA THR A 62 14.14 1.85 7.51
C THR A 62 14.39 0.41 7.04
N ALA A 63 15.44 -0.24 7.58
CA ALA A 63 15.75 -1.63 7.24
C ALA A 63 14.64 -2.60 7.65
N VAL A 64 14.09 -2.45 8.86
CA VAL A 64 12.96 -3.26 9.35
C VAL A 64 11.71 -3.04 8.50
N ASN A 65 11.39 -1.79 8.16
CA ASN A 65 10.25 -1.46 7.32
C ASN A 65 10.37 -2.08 5.92
N ALA A 66 11.55 -2.00 5.30
CA ALA A 66 11.81 -2.64 4.00
C ALA A 66 11.64 -4.17 4.05
N ALA A 67 12.13 -4.81 5.13
CA ALA A 67 11.98 -6.25 5.32
C ALA A 67 10.50 -6.65 5.53
N ASN A 68 9.75 -5.85 6.31
CA ASN A 68 8.32 -6.08 6.54
C ASN A 68 7.50 -5.91 5.26
N GLU A 69 7.80 -4.89 4.45
CA GLU A 69 7.13 -4.69 3.16
C GLU A 69 7.41 -5.85 2.20
N ALA A 70 8.67 -6.32 2.13
CA ALA A 70 9.03 -7.47 1.29
C ALA A 70 8.28 -8.75 1.71
N ARG A 71 8.14 -8.99 3.01
CA ARG A 71 7.35 -10.11 3.56
C ARG A 71 5.88 -9.98 3.24
N TYR A 72 5.30 -8.79 3.48
CA TYR A 72 3.90 -8.51 3.16
C TYR A 72 3.59 -8.78 1.69
N GLN A 73 4.43 -8.30 0.77
CA GLN A 73 4.26 -8.55 -0.66
C GLN A 73 4.36 -10.04 -1.01
N ALA A 74 5.25 -10.79 -0.37
CA ALA A 74 5.35 -12.24 -0.54
C ALA A 74 4.06 -12.96 -0.08
N ASP A 75 3.54 -12.56 1.08
CA ASP A 75 2.31 -13.12 1.64
C ASP A 75 1.09 -12.79 0.77
N VAL A 76 0.99 -11.56 0.26
CA VAL A 76 -0.06 -11.16 -0.69
C VAL A 76 -0.01 -12.01 -1.96
N ARG A 77 1.18 -12.28 -2.51
CA ARG A 77 1.33 -13.17 -3.69
C ARG A 77 0.89 -14.59 -3.38
N ARG A 78 1.31 -15.14 -2.23
CA ARG A 78 0.93 -16.48 -1.77
C ARG A 78 -0.58 -16.59 -1.57
N TYR A 79 -1.18 -15.61 -0.91
CA TYR A 79 -2.62 -15.52 -0.69
C TYR A 79 -3.38 -15.50 -2.02
N ARG A 80 -2.99 -14.63 -2.96
CA ARG A 80 -3.63 -14.56 -4.29
C ARG A 80 -3.51 -15.87 -5.06
N ALA A 81 -2.37 -16.55 -4.98
CA ALA A 81 -2.19 -17.86 -5.60
C ALA A 81 -3.10 -18.92 -4.96
N ALA A 82 -3.16 -18.96 -3.63
CA ALA A 82 -4.06 -19.87 -2.89
C ALA A 82 -5.53 -19.62 -3.25
N MET A 83 -5.94 -18.36 -3.38
CA MET A 83 -7.31 -18.02 -3.77
C MET A 83 -7.65 -18.46 -5.19
N ARG A 84 -6.71 -18.35 -6.14
CA ARG A 84 -6.92 -18.88 -7.51
C ARG A 84 -7.03 -20.40 -7.51
N ALA A 85 -6.14 -21.09 -6.81
CA ALA A 85 -6.18 -22.55 -6.68
C ALA A 85 -7.51 -23.00 -6.05
N ARG A 86 -7.94 -22.36 -4.96
CA ARG A 86 -9.22 -22.66 -4.30
C ARG A 86 -10.42 -22.46 -5.22
N ARG A 87 -10.44 -21.40 -6.02
CA ARG A 87 -11.50 -21.17 -7.02
C ARG A 87 -11.58 -22.31 -8.04
N HIS A 88 -10.43 -22.80 -8.51
CA HIS A 88 -10.36 -23.94 -9.41
C HIS A 88 -10.95 -25.21 -8.78
N THR A 89 -10.58 -25.52 -7.53
CA THR A 89 -11.13 -26.67 -6.81
C THR A 89 -12.64 -26.56 -6.64
N ILE A 90 -13.15 -25.41 -6.19
CA ILE A 90 -14.60 -25.20 -6.03
C ILE A 90 -15.34 -25.37 -7.36
N ALA A 91 -14.79 -24.86 -8.46
CA ALA A 91 -15.40 -25.01 -9.78
C ALA A 91 -15.44 -26.49 -10.23
N ALA A 92 -14.36 -27.24 -10.00
CA ALA A 92 -14.30 -28.66 -10.31
C ALA A 92 -15.28 -29.48 -9.46
N ASP A 93 -15.36 -29.20 -8.16
CA ASP A 93 -16.28 -29.87 -7.24
C ASP A 93 -17.75 -29.58 -7.60
N ALA A 94 -18.06 -28.34 -7.96
CA ALA A 94 -19.40 -27.94 -8.39
C ALA A 94 -19.82 -28.65 -9.69
N ALA A 95 -18.89 -28.77 -10.66
CA ALA A 95 -19.13 -29.52 -11.89
C ALA A 95 -19.39 -31.01 -11.61
N LEU A 96 -18.53 -31.63 -10.80
CA LEU A 96 -18.68 -33.04 -10.41
C LEU A 96 -20.01 -33.29 -9.69
N GLN A 97 -20.43 -32.37 -8.82
CA GLN A 97 -21.70 -32.46 -8.12
C GLN A 97 -22.89 -32.35 -9.10
N SER A 98 -22.83 -31.43 -10.06
CA SER A 98 -23.85 -31.32 -11.11
C SER A 98 -23.95 -32.59 -11.96
N ASP A 99 -22.82 -33.21 -12.28
CA ASP A 99 -22.77 -34.49 -13.01
C ASP A 99 -23.39 -35.63 -12.19
N ARG A 100 -23.12 -35.70 -10.88
CA ARG A 100 -23.75 -36.67 -9.96
C ARG A 100 -25.26 -36.52 -9.90
N GLU A 101 -25.75 -35.30 -9.81
CA GLU A 101 -27.18 -35.00 -9.76
C GLU A 101 -27.88 -35.40 -11.06
N ARG A 102 -27.27 -35.09 -12.21
CA ARG A 102 -27.76 -35.52 -13.53
C ARG A 102 -27.78 -37.04 -13.65
N ALA A 103 -26.69 -37.70 -13.26
CA ALA A 103 -26.56 -39.15 -13.28
C ALA A 103 -27.62 -39.84 -12.41
N TYR A 104 -27.86 -39.33 -11.21
CA TYR A 104 -28.93 -39.79 -10.34
C TYR A 104 -30.30 -39.59 -10.97
N ALA A 105 -30.58 -38.42 -11.56
CA ALA A 105 -31.85 -38.14 -12.21
C ALA A 105 -32.13 -39.09 -13.39
N MET A 106 -31.10 -39.42 -14.19
CA MET A 106 -31.21 -40.38 -15.29
C MET A 106 -31.46 -41.80 -14.79
N ALA A 107 -30.72 -42.24 -13.77
CA ALA A 107 -30.97 -43.54 -13.13
C ALA A 107 -32.40 -43.66 -12.57
N MET A 108 -32.92 -42.59 -11.96
CA MET A 108 -34.30 -42.55 -11.46
C MET A 108 -35.34 -42.53 -12.58
N ALA A 109 -35.01 -41.97 -13.75
CA ALA A 109 -35.87 -42.03 -14.92
C ALA A 109 -35.97 -43.46 -15.46
N ASP A 110 -34.83 -44.12 -15.68
CA ASP A 110 -34.78 -45.50 -16.17
C ASP A 110 -35.43 -46.47 -15.18
N TRP A 111 -35.29 -46.23 -13.88
CA TRP A 111 -35.98 -47.02 -12.86
C TRP A 111 -37.50 -46.87 -12.95
N ARG A 112 -38.02 -45.66 -13.15
CA ARG A 112 -39.46 -45.44 -13.35
C ARG A 112 -39.98 -46.18 -14.59
N ASP A 113 -39.21 -46.17 -15.67
CA ASP A 113 -39.55 -46.88 -16.91
C ASP A 113 -39.52 -48.40 -16.73
N GLN A 114 -38.53 -48.91 -15.99
CA GLN A 114 -38.45 -50.32 -15.60
C GLN A 114 -39.68 -50.74 -14.77
N VAL A 115 -40.06 -49.94 -13.77
CA VAL A 115 -41.25 -50.20 -12.93
C VAL A 115 -42.51 -50.17 -13.78
N ALA A 116 -42.67 -49.20 -14.67
CA ALA A 116 -43.81 -49.12 -15.58
C ALA A 116 -43.87 -50.32 -16.56
N ALA A 117 -42.73 -50.77 -17.08
CA ALA A 117 -42.62 -51.98 -17.89
C ALA A 117 -43.00 -53.24 -17.11
N CYS A 118 -42.53 -53.36 -15.86
CA CYS A 118 -42.87 -54.47 -15.00
C CYS A 118 -44.38 -54.53 -14.71
N LYS A 119 -45.00 -53.38 -14.37
CA LYS A 119 -46.46 -53.26 -14.16
C LYS A 119 -47.28 -53.63 -15.40
N ARG A 120 -46.73 -53.47 -16.60
CA ARG A 120 -47.33 -53.92 -17.87
C ARG A 120 -47.09 -55.40 -18.19
N GLY A 121 -46.58 -56.18 -17.24
CA GLY A 121 -46.36 -57.63 -17.38
C GLY A 121 -45.04 -58.03 -18.04
N ARG A 122 -44.11 -57.10 -18.28
CA ARG A 122 -42.78 -57.45 -18.84
C ARG A 122 -41.89 -58.06 -17.77
N THR A 123 -41.95 -59.39 -17.64
CA THR A 123 -41.20 -60.18 -16.63
C THR A 123 -39.70 -59.90 -16.61
N ARG A 124 -39.07 -59.64 -17.76
CA ARG A 124 -37.66 -59.24 -17.85
C ARG A 124 -37.37 -57.94 -17.12
N ALA A 125 -38.24 -56.94 -17.23
CA ALA A 125 -38.06 -55.65 -16.55
C ALA A 125 -38.16 -55.81 -15.03
N CYS A 126 -39.06 -56.68 -14.55
CA CYS A 126 -39.20 -56.98 -13.12
C CYS A 126 -37.96 -57.63 -12.48
N ARG A 127 -37.17 -58.39 -13.26
CA ARG A 127 -35.97 -59.10 -12.77
C ARG A 127 -34.67 -58.32 -13.01
N MET A 128 -34.75 -57.22 -13.76
CA MET A 128 -33.57 -56.41 -14.05
C MET A 128 -33.15 -55.66 -12.77
N PRO A 129 -31.84 -55.49 -12.50
CA PRO A 129 -31.38 -54.73 -11.34
C PRO A 129 -31.79 -53.26 -11.47
N SER A 130 -31.86 -52.56 -10.33
CA SER A 130 -32.05 -51.11 -10.33
C SER A 130 -30.89 -50.42 -11.06
N PRO A 131 -31.17 -49.38 -11.88
CA PRO A 131 -30.12 -48.59 -12.50
C PRO A 131 -29.16 -48.00 -11.46
N ASN A 132 -27.86 -48.10 -11.73
CA ASN A 132 -26.82 -47.53 -10.88
C ASN A 132 -26.43 -46.14 -11.40
N PRO A 133 -26.60 -45.05 -10.62
CA PRO A 133 -26.17 -43.70 -10.99
C PRO A 133 -24.72 -43.61 -11.47
N ALA A 134 -23.81 -44.44 -10.94
CA ALA A 134 -22.42 -44.43 -11.37
C ALA A 134 -22.21 -44.80 -12.86
N ASN A 135 -23.18 -45.44 -13.51
CA ASN A 135 -23.12 -45.77 -14.94
C ASN A 135 -23.51 -44.60 -15.86
N TYR A 136 -23.92 -43.47 -15.30
CA TYR A 136 -24.43 -42.28 -15.99
C TYR A 136 -23.51 -41.05 -15.85
N MET A 137 -22.39 -41.23 -15.16
CA MET A 137 -21.31 -40.24 -15.01
C MET A 137 -20.21 -40.53 -16.02
#